data_AF-A0A842SF82-F1
#
_entry.id   AF-A0A842SF82-F1
#
_cell.length_a   1.000
_cell.length_b   1.000
_cell.length_c   1.000
_cell.angle_alpha   90.00
_cell.angle_beta   90.00
_cell.angle_gamma   90.00
#
_symmetry.space_group_name_H-M   'P 1'
#
loop_
_entity.id
_entity.type
_entity.pdbx_description
1 polymer ?
#
loop_
_entity_poly.entity_id
_entity_poly.type
_entity_poly.pdbx_seq_one_letter_code
_entity_poly.pdbx_strand_id
1 'polypeptide(L)'
;MVIDNLDIYKFECIKCGKDTSKTFFEFTEKISKEKRRSTIIKKKAIKVPVCKNCKTQLEEWVENNSTSRYSYSDLACYYVIGILVAGGGIYYGLFTPTSPHTPPSSNSPALFIGFLASLFLIGGTIYIYHKQKSRKQENSPFRYIKFRGQTTYVKPSGTQNWVEYKRWLNNAVVLDTEKIEDIIQITEQKKREFEEGTNVIYCPQCGEKYHEDTEFCNKCGKNLRDLKQ
;
A
#
# COMPACT_ATOMS: atom_id res chain seq x y z
N MET A 1 -17.19 8.24 -2.05
CA MET A 1 -18.52 7.66 -1.79
C MET A 1 -18.76 6.58 -2.83
N VAL A 2 -19.38 5.47 -2.42
CA VAL A 2 -19.64 4.22 -3.19
C VAL A 2 -18.45 3.25 -3.27
N ILE A 3 -17.94 2.76 -2.12
CA ILE A 3 -17.26 1.45 -2.04
C ILE A 3 -17.52 0.78 -0.66
N ASP A 4 -18.74 0.86 -0.13
CA ASP A 4 -19.02 0.30 1.22
C ASP A 4 -19.44 -1.19 1.18
N ASN A 5 -19.77 -1.74 0.00
CA ASN A 5 -20.07 -3.17 -0.19
C ASN A 5 -18.98 -3.88 -1.00
N LEU A 6 -17.78 -4.02 -0.42
CA LEU A 6 -16.68 -4.78 -1.03
C LEU A 6 -16.89 -6.30 -1.03
N ASP A 7 -17.91 -6.81 -0.32
CA ASP A 7 -18.15 -8.24 -0.14
C ASP A 7 -18.69 -8.98 -1.39
N ILE A 8 -19.21 -8.22 -2.36
CA ILE A 8 -19.81 -8.75 -3.60
C ILE A 8 -18.74 -9.02 -4.67
N TYR A 9 -17.53 -8.47 -4.51
CA TYR A 9 -16.51 -8.53 -5.54
C TYR A 9 -15.51 -9.65 -5.27
N LYS A 10 -15.28 -10.48 -6.28
CA LYS A 10 -14.20 -11.44 -6.26
C LYS A 10 -12.95 -10.78 -6.84
N PHE A 11 -11.90 -10.70 -6.03
CA PHE A 11 -10.62 -10.13 -6.43
C PHE A 11 -9.53 -11.20 -6.49
N GLU A 12 -8.78 -11.19 -7.58
CA GLU A 12 -7.53 -11.93 -7.70
C GLU A 12 -6.41 -11.19 -6.95
N CYS A 13 -5.51 -11.96 -6.32
CA CYS A 13 -4.32 -11.40 -5.71
C CYS A 13 -3.42 -10.76 -6.78
N ILE A 14 -3.15 -9.46 -6.68
CA ILE A 14 -2.32 -8.73 -7.66
C ILE A 14 -0.94 -9.38 -7.87
N LYS A 15 -0.34 -9.95 -6.83
CA LYS A 15 1.05 -10.45 -6.83
C LYS A 15 1.17 -11.85 -7.43
N CYS A 16 0.24 -12.76 -7.12
CA CYS A 16 0.34 -14.16 -7.52
C CYS A 16 -0.79 -14.63 -8.45
N GLY A 17 -1.82 -13.82 -8.68
CA GLY A 17 -2.97 -14.15 -9.53
C GLY A 17 -3.89 -15.22 -8.93
N LYS A 18 -3.66 -15.67 -7.70
CA LYS A 18 -4.55 -16.65 -7.06
C LYS A 18 -5.84 -15.99 -6.60
N ASP A 19 -6.95 -16.65 -6.88
CA ASP A 19 -8.27 -16.38 -6.32
C ASP A 19 -8.21 -16.58 -4.83
N THR A 20 -8.08 -15.50 -4.08
CA THR A 20 -8.26 -15.46 -2.62
C THR A 20 -7.72 -14.14 -2.13
N SER A 21 -8.62 -13.18 -1.90
CA SER A 21 -8.49 -12.33 -0.71
C SER A 21 -9.63 -11.33 -0.58
N LYS A 22 -10.36 -11.44 0.53
CA LYS A 22 -11.00 -10.28 1.18
C LYS A 22 -9.97 -9.36 1.88
N THR A 23 -8.70 -9.72 1.85
CA THR A 23 -7.61 -8.94 2.46
C THR A 23 -7.06 -7.90 1.49
N PHE A 24 -7.07 -6.66 1.94
CA PHE A 24 -6.42 -5.55 1.27
C PHE A 24 -5.13 -5.21 1.98
N PHE A 25 -4.10 -4.87 1.21
CA PHE A 25 -2.91 -4.21 1.73
C PHE A 25 -2.96 -2.72 1.40
N GLU A 26 -2.77 -1.88 2.42
CA GLU A 26 -2.77 -0.45 2.27
C GLU A 26 -1.35 0.06 2.00
N PHE A 27 -1.12 0.53 0.79
CA PHE A 27 0.13 1.16 0.42
C PHE A 27 0.03 2.66 0.64
N THR A 28 0.91 3.20 1.48
CA THR A 28 1.03 4.64 1.70
C THR A 28 2.33 5.14 1.08
N GLU A 29 2.21 6.03 0.08
CA GLU A 29 3.37 6.69 -0.50
C GLU A 29 3.37 8.19 -0.14
N LYS A 30 4.55 8.70 0.23
CA LYS A 30 4.79 10.13 0.40
C LYS A 30 5.08 10.74 -0.96
N ILE A 31 4.12 11.46 -1.52
CA ILE A 31 4.29 12.24 -2.73
C ILE A 31 4.72 13.65 -2.30
N SER A 32 5.98 14.01 -2.53
CA SER A 32 6.41 15.39 -2.42
C SER A 32 5.95 16.16 -3.67
N LYS A 33 5.24 17.27 -3.47
CA LYS A 33 5.13 18.29 -4.51
C LYS A 33 6.04 19.43 -4.12
N GLU A 34 7.06 19.65 -4.93
CA GLU A 34 7.92 20.82 -4.82
C GLU A 34 7.12 22.04 -5.31
N LYS A 35 6.68 22.87 -4.37
CA LYS A 35 6.28 24.25 -4.67
C LYS A 35 7.44 25.14 -4.27
N ARG A 36 7.68 26.21 -5.04
CA ARG A 36 8.83 27.14 -4.97
C ARG A 36 9.27 27.64 -3.57
N ARG A 37 8.52 27.39 -2.48
CA ARG A 37 8.87 27.75 -1.10
C ARG A 37 8.46 26.73 -0.01
N SER A 38 7.87 25.58 -0.35
CA SER A 38 7.54 24.54 0.65
C SER A 38 7.32 23.15 0.04
N THR A 39 7.86 22.13 0.71
CA THR A 39 7.62 20.72 0.38
C THR A 39 6.35 20.26 1.07
N ILE A 40 5.23 20.24 0.35
CA ILE A 40 3.99 19.64 0.88
C ILE A 40 4.10 18.13 0.65
N ILE A 41 4.22 17.38 1.75
CA ILE A 41 4.19 15.92 1.74
C ILE A 41 2.73 15.48 1.74
N LYS A 42 2.21 15.04 0.60
CA LYS A 42 0.89 14.39 0.54
C LYS A 42 1.08 12.89 0.69
N LYS A 43 0.32 12.27 1.59
CA LYS A 43 0.23 10.80 1.69
C LYS A 43 -0.87 10.34 0.75
N LYS A 44 -0.55 9.43 -0.18
CA LYS A 44 -1.55 8.74 -0.99
C LYS A 44 -1.65 7.31 -0.50
N ALA A 45 -2.83 6.92 -0.01
CA ALA A 45 -3.15 5.55 0.37
C ALA A 45 -3.89 4.86 -0.80
N ILE A 46 -3.47 3.65 -1.15
CA ILE A 46 -4.21 2.77 -2.07
C ILE A 46 -4.39 1.42 -1.40
N LYS A 47 -5.57 0.82 -1.53
CA LYS A 47 -5.88 -0.51 -1.01
C LYS A 47 -5.84 -1.50 -2.17
N VAL A 48 -4.97 -2.51 -2.11
CA VAL A 48 -4.82 -3.47 -3.21
C VAL A 48 -5.13 -4.88 -2.70
N PRO A 49 -5.93 -5.68 -3.44
CA PRO A 49 -6.26 -7.03 -3.01
C PRO A 49 -5.02 -7.94 -3.13
N VAL A 50 -4.71 -8.62 -2.03
CA VAL A 50 -3.58 -9.56 -1.92
C VAL A 50 -3.95 -10.75 -1.06
N CYS A 51 -3.55 -11.95 -1.47
CA CYS A 51 -3.78 -13.16 -0.68
C CYS A 51 -3.08 -13.10 0.68
N LYS A 52 -3.59 -13.84 1.67
CA LYS A 52 -3.08 -13.84 3.05
C LYS A 52 -1.56 -14.04 3.11
N ASN A 53 -1.02 -14.99 2.34
CA ASN A 53 0.41 -15.25 2.30
C ASN A 53 1.20 -14.08 1.67
N CYS A 54 0.70 -13.50 0.57
CA CYS A 54 1.32 -12.32 -0.04
C CYS A 54 1.27 -11.09 0.88
N LYS A 55 0.20 -10.95 1.67
CA LYS A 55 0.05 -9.91 2.69
C LYS A 55 1.11 -10.06 3.78
N THR A 56 1.29 -11.25 4.35
CA THR A 56 2.32 -11.48 5.38
C THR A 56 3.72 -11.19 4.84
N GLN A 57 4.05 -11.65 3.62
CA GLN A 57 5.33 -11.33 2.99
C GLN A 57 5.53 -9.82 2.74
N LEU A 58 4.44 -9.12 2.43
CA LEU A 58 4.44 -7.66 2.24
C LEU A 58 4.67 -6.93 3.56
N GLU A 59 3.98 -7.35 4.63
CA GLU A 59 4.10 -6.78 5.98
C GLU A 59 5.51 -7.00 6.54
N GLU A 60 6.03 -8.22 6.46
CA GLU A 60 7.40 -8.56 6.85
C GLU A 60 8.43 -7.75 6.06
N TRP A 61 8.22 -7.60 4.74
CA TRP A 61 9.09 -6.75 3.93
C TRP A 61 9.01 -5.28 4.37
N VAL A 62 7.82 -4.74 4.63
CA VAL A 62 7.64 -3.36 5.09
C VAL A 62 8.29 -3.17 6.46
N GLU A 63 8.15 -4.11 7.39
CA GLU A 63 8.79 -4.04 8.70
C GLU A 63 10.31 -4.03 8.56
N ASN A 64 10.87 -4.97 7.80
CA ASN A 64 12.32 -5.08 7.56
C ASN A 64 12.91 -3.89 6.78
N ASN A 65 12.13 -3.24 5.91
CA ASN A 65 12.62 -2.14 5.07
C ASN A 65 12.25 -0.75 5.58
N SER A 66 11.22 -0.61 6.41
CA SER A 66 10.78 0.68 6.98
C SER A 66 11.78 1.24 7.98
N THR A 67 12.47 0.36 8.69
CA THR A 67 13.56 0.67 9.63
C THR A 67 14.89 0.92 8.91
N SER A 68 15.07 0.40 7.68
CA SER A 68 16.33 0.50 6.92
C SER A 68 16.52 1.82 6.15
N ARG A 69 15.94 2.94 6.63
CA ARG A 69 16.54 4.23 6.25
C ARG A 69 17.95 4.15 6.81
N TYR A 70 18.95 3.99 5.93
CA TYR A 70 20.32 4.37 6.23
C TYR A 70 20.17 5.71 6.93
N SER A 71 20.39 5.69 8.24
CA SER A 71 20.22 6.89 9.01
C SER A 71 21.18 7.86 8.37
N TYR A 72 20.80 9.12 8.23
CA TYR A 72 21.75 10.14 7.79
C TYR A 72 23.07 10.03 8.61
N SER A 73 22.96 9.53 9.84
CA SER A 73 24.06 9.04 10.70
C SER A 73 25.01 8.04 10.05
N ASP A 74 24.53 6.97 9.39
CA ASP A 74 25.39 5.94 8.80
C ASP A 74 26.20 6.51 7.64
N LEU A 75 25.55 7.31 6.77
CA LEU A 75 26.23 8.01 5.68
C LEU A 75 27.24 9.04 6.23
N ALA A 76 26.85 9.79 7.25
CA ALA A 76 27.73 10.74 7.93
C ALA A 76 28.93 10.03 8.56
N CYS A 77 28.73 8.87 9.18
CA CYS A 77 29.81 8.05 9.75
C CYS A 77 30.82 7.64 8.68
N TYR A 78 30.36 7.18 7.51
CA TYR A 78 31.26 6.86 6.39
C TYR A 78 32.03 8.08 5.87
N TYR A 79 31.40 9.25 5.78
CA TYR A 79 32.08 10.48 5.39
C TYR A 79 33.13 10.91 6.42
N VAL A 80 32.82 10.82 7.72
CA VAL A 80 33.77 11.15 8.80
C VAL A 80 34.97 10.20 8.76
N ILE A 81 34.75 8.90 8.60
CA ILE A 81 35.85 7.93 8.44
C ILE A 81 36.71 8.27 7.22
N GLY A 82 36.09 8.62 6.09
CA GLY A 82 36.81 9.06 4.88
C GLY A 82 37.68 10.29 5.11
N ILE A 83 37.15 11.30 5.82
CA ILE A 83 37.89 12.52 6.17
C ILE A 83 39.05 12.21 7.12
N LEU A 84 38.85 11.37 8.13
CA LEU A 84 39.89 10.99 9.08
C LEU A 84 41.04 10.23 8.40
N VAL A 85 40.71 9.31 7.49
CA VAL A 85 41.73 8.56 6.72
C VAL A 85 42.52 9.49 5.79
N ALA A 86 41.83 10.38 5.07
CA ALA A 86 42.48 11.35 4.20
C ALA A 86 43.35 12.34 4.99
N GLY A 87 42.82 12.87 6.09
CA GLY A 87 43.53 13.79 6.98
C GLY A 87 44.75 13.14 7.63
N GLY A 88 44.62 11.88 8.07
CA GLY A 88 45.74 11.10 8.62
C GLY A 88 46.87 10.89 7.60
N GLY A 89 46.53 10.61 6.33
CA GLY A 89 47.52 10.50 5.26
C GLY A 89 48.26 11.81 4.98
N ILE A 90 47.55 12.95 4.96
CA ILE A 90 48.15 14.27 4.79
C ILE A 90 49.02 14.63 6.00
N TYR A 91 48.53 14.42 7.22
CA TYR A 91 49.26 14.69 8.45
C TYR A 91 50.55 13.86 8.50
N TYR A 92 50.48 12.56 8.20
CA TYR A 92 51.67 11.71 8.14
C TYR A 92 52.67 12.23 7.10
N GLY A 93 52.22 12.58 5.90
CA GLY A 93 53.10 13.13 4.85
C GLY A 93 53.77 14.46 5.22
N LEU A 94 53.10 15.31 6.00
CA LEU A 94 53.62 16.62 6.42
C LEU A 94 54.50 16.55 7.67
N PHE A 95 54.21 15.63 8.59
CA PHE A 95 54.81 15.61 9.93
C PHE A 95 55.78 14.46 10.18
N THR A 96 55.96 13.52 9.24
CA THR A 96 57.07 12.57 9.37
C THR A 96 58.39 13.33 9.29
N PRO A 97 59.22 13.32 10.33
CA PRO A 97 60.50 14.03 10.32
C PRO A 97 61.36 13.38 9.23
N THR A 98 61.59 14.14 8.17
CA THR A 98 62.53 13.73 7.12
C THR A 98 63.90 13.63 7.78
N SER A 99 64.42 12.41 7.91
CA SER A 99 65.80 12.22 8.33
C SER A 99 66.72 13.01 7.39
N PRO A 100 67.65 13.82 7.90
CA PRO A 100 68.48 14.73 7.11
C PRO A 100 69.40 14.02 6.10
N HIS A 101 69.48 12.68 6.14
CA HIS A 101 70.30 11.88 5.24
C HIS A 101 69.52 11.13 4.15
N THR A 102 68.21 11.35 4.02
CA THR A 102 67.43 10.69 2.96
C THR A 102 67.33 11.58 1.71
N PRO A 103 67.72 11.09 0.52
CA PRO A 103 67.64 11.89 -0.71
C PRO A 103 66.17 12.23 -1.03
N PRO A 104 65.87 13.44 -1.51
CA PRO A 104 64.51 13.98 -1.65
C PRO A 104 63.60 13.24 -2.67
N SER A 105 64.08 12.18 -3.34
CA SER A 105 63.34 11.45 -4.37
C SER A 105 62.60 10.20 -3.88
N SER A 106 62.81 9.71 -2.66
CA SER A 106 62.29 8.40 -2.22
C SER A 106 60.89 8.43 -1.58
N ASN A 107 60.32 9.60 -1.26
CA ASN A 107 59.06 9.69 -0.51
C ASN A 107 57.80 9.78 -1.40
N SER A 108 57.99 9.91 -2.72
CA SER A 108 56.90 9.93 -3.71
C SER A 108 55.96 8.71 -3.68
N PRO A 109 56.42 7.46 -3.45
CA PRO A 109 55.55 6.29 -3.52
C PRO A 109 54.51 6.26 -2.40
N ALA A 110 54.87 6.70 -1.18
CA ALA A 110 54.00 6.59 -0.01
C ALA A 110 52.74 7.47 -0.15
N LEU A 111 52.89 8.69 -0.68
CA LEU A 111 51.77 9.59 -0.95
C LEU A 111 50.85 9.03 -2.05
N PHE A 112 51.44 8.45 -3.11
CA PHE A 112 50.68 7.79 -4.17
C PHE A 112 49.89 6.59 -3.67
N ILE A 113 50.50 5.73 -2.85
CA ILE A 113 49.86 4.56 -2.25
C ILE A 113 48.70 4.99 -1.34
N GLY A 114 48.90 6.02 -0.51
CA GLY A 114 47.85 6.57 0.35
C GLY A 114 46.68 7.14 -0.44
N PHE A 115 46.94 7.87 -1.52
CA PHE A 115 45.91 8.40 -2.39
C PHE A 115 45.09 7.30 -3.07
N LEU A 116 45.76 6.28 -3.64
CA LEU A 116 45.09 5.15 -4.29
C LEU A 116 44.25 4.33 -3.30
N ALA A 117 44.75 4.12 -2.08
CA ALA A 117 44.00 3.45 -1.02
C ALA A 117 42.72 4.23 -0.66
N SER A 118 42.80 5.57 -0.57
CA SER A 118 41.63 6.41 -0.29
C SER A 118 40.57 6.32 -1.41
N LEU A 119 40.99 6.34 -2.67
CA LEU A 119 40.09 6.20 -3.82
C LEU A 119 39.42 4.82 -3.85
N PHE A 120 40.14 3.76 -3.47
CA PHE A 120 39.58 2.42 -3.41
C PHE A 120 38.52 2.28 -2.31
N LEU A 121 38.73 2.90 -1.14
CA LEU A 121 37.73 2.93 -0.06
C LEU A 121 36.49 3.74 -0.45
N ILE A 122 36.67 4.90 -1.08
CA ILE A 122 35.55 5.71 -1.57
C ILE A 122 34.79 4.96 -2.67
N GLY A 123 35.49 4.39 -3.65
CA GLY A 123 34.88 3.59 -4.72
C GLY A 123 34.15 2.35 -4.19
N GLY A 124 34.75 1.65 -3.23
CA GLY A 124 34.16 0.47 -2.58
C GLY A 124 32.89 0.80 -1.81
N THR A 125 32.86 1.91 -1.07
CA THR A 125 31.66 2.36 -0.35
C THR A 125 30.55 2.80 -1.30
N ILE A 126 30.86 3.55 -2.37
CA ILE A 126 29.91 3.90 -3.43
C ILE A 126 29.36 2.64 -4.10
N TYR A 127 30.21 1.68 -4.44
CA TYR A 127 29.80 0.41 -5.04
C TYR A 127 28.87 -0.40 -4.11
N ILE A 128 29.22 -0.55 -2.82
CA ILE A 128 28.37 -1.23 -1.83
C ILE A 128 27.03 -0.51 -1.70
N TYR A 129 27.04 0.83 -1.61
CA TYR A 129 25.83 1.64 -1.56
C TYR A 129 24.94 1.40 -2.80
N HIS A 130 25.51 1.47 -4.00
CA HIS A 130 24.78 1.23 -5.24
C HIS A 130 24.27 -0.20 -5.36
N LYS A 131 25.08 -1.20 -5.00
CA LYS A 131 24.71 -2.61 -5.00
C LYS A 131 23.57 -2.89 -4.03
N GLN A 132 23.62 -2.33 -2.83
CA GLN A 132 22.53 -2.45 -1.86
C GLN A 132 21.27 -1.71 -2.33
N LYS A 133 21.41 -0.50 -2.89
CA LYS A 133 20.30 0.25 -3.49
C LYS A 133 19.62 -0.54 -4.62
N SER A 134 20.41 -1.21 -5.47
CA SER A 134 19.90 -2.11 -6.52
C SER A 134 19.16 -3.30 -5.92
N ARG A 135 19.74 -3.99 -4.93
CA ARG A 135 19.08 -5.10 -4.23
C ARG A 135 17.75 -4.69 -3.58
N LYS A 136 17.67 -3.49 -3.01
CA LYS A 136 16.41 -2.94 -2.46
C LYS A 136 15.36 -2.71 -3.56
N GLN A 137 15.77 -2.31 -4.77
CA GLN A 137 14.87 -2.17 -5.91
C GLN A 137 14.46 -3.53 -6.50
N GLU A 138 15.35 -4.52 -6.50
CA GLU A 138 15.09 -5.85 -7.04
C GLU A 138 14.15 -6.68 -6.16
N ASN A 139 14.27 -6.56 -4.84
CA ASN A 139 13.44 -7.29 -3.87
C ASN A 139 12.25 -6.48 -3.36
N SER A 140 12.02 -5.30 -3.93
CA SER A 140 10.86 -4.52 -3.54
C SER A 140 9.59 -5.20 -4.06
N PRO A 141 8.60 -5.49 -3.19
CA PRO A 141 7.29 -5.92 -3.63
C PRO A 141 6.60 -4.81 -4.45
N PHE A 142 7.14 -3.59 -4.50
CA PHE A 142 6.66 -2.55 -5.41
C PHE A 142 6.94 -2.82 -6.90
N ARG A 143 7.55 -3.96 -7.29
CA ARG A 143 7.66 -4.32 -8.72
C ARG A 143 6.31 -4.42 -9.44
N TYR A 144 5.21 -4.54 -8.70
CA TYR A 144 3.87 -4.52 -9.26
C TYR A 144 3.05 -3.26 -8.94
N ILE A 145 3.62 -2.23 -8.29
CA ILE A 145 2.95 -0.94 -8.05
C ILE A 145 3.92 0.20 -8.34
N LYS A 146 3.52 1.11 -9.23
CA LYS A 146 4.32 2.28 -9.60
C LYS A 146 3.48 3.54 -9.53
N PHE A 147 3.97 4.52 -8.79
CA PHE A 147 3.36 5.84 -8.75
C PHE A 147 4.03 6.75 -9.78
N ARG A 148 3.24 7.42 -10.61
CA ARG A 148 3.69 8.43 -11.59
C ARG A 148 2.81 9.66 -11.43
N GLY A 149 3.34 10.68 -10.76
CA GLY A 149 2.58 11.90 -10.45
C GLY A 149 1.34 11.59 -9.61
N GLN A 150 0.15 11.80 -10.17
CA GLN A 150 -1.13 11.52 -9.48
C GLN A 150 -1.71 10.15 -9.84
N THR A 151 -1.24 9.54 -10.92
CA THR A 151 -1.70 8.24 -11.39
C THR A 151 -0.93 7.11 -10.72
N THR A 152 -1.64 6.05 -10.37
CA THR A 152 -1.06 4.81 -9.84
C THR A 152 -1.18 3.76 -10.92
N TYR A 153 -0.09 3.05 -11.19
CA TYR A 153 -0.02 1.94 -12.11
C TYR A 153 0.23 0.66 -11.33
N VAL A 154 -0.35 -0.43 -11.81
CA VAL A 154 -0.17 -1.76 -11.28
C VAL A 154 0.30 -2.70 -12.38
N LYS A 155 1.05 -3.73 -12.03
CA LYS A 155 1.47 -4.80 -12.94
C LYS A 155 0.93 -6.13 -12.43
N PRO A 156 -0.26 -6.55 -12.90
CA PRO A 156 -0.88 -7.81 -12.48
C PRO A 156 0.02 -9.01 -12.74
N SER A 157 -0.09 -10.04 -11.90
CA SER A 157 0.55 -11.34 -12.13
C SER A 157 0.27 -11.86 -13.55
N GLY A 158 1.27 -12.45 -14.19
CA GLY A 158 1.16 -12.98 -15.55
C GLY A 158 1.22 -11.92 -16.67
N THR A 159 1.16 -10.62 -16.35
CA THR A 159 1.26 -9.55 -17.36
C THR A 159 2.62 -8.87 -17.32
N GLN A 160 3.15 -8.51 -18.50
CA GLN A 160 4.39 -7.71 -18.57
C GLN A 160 4.12 -6.19 -18.54
N ASN A 161 2.89 -5.79 -18.83
CA ASN A 161 2.50 -4.40 -19.04
C ASN A 161 1.99 -3.73 -17.76
N TRP A 162 2.29 -2.44 -17.63
CA TRP A 162 1.74 -1.60 -16.57
C TRP A 162 0.34 -1.12 -16.96
N VAL A 163 -0.63 -1.35 -16.10
CA VAL A 163 -2.02 -0.93 -16.28
C VAL A 163 -2.35 0.14 -15.25
N GLU A 164 -3.14 1.14 -15.60
CA GLU A 164 -3.61 2.13 -14.62
C GLU A 164 -4.47 1.44 -13.55
N TYR A 165 -4.21 1.72 -12.27
CA TYR A 165 -4.86 1.08 -11.14
C TYR A 165 -6.39 1.14 -11.20
N LYS A 166 -6.97 2.29 -11.58
CA LYS A 166 -8.43 2.44 -11.73
C LYS A 166 -8.98 1.53 -12.83
N ARG A 167 -8.29 1.49 -13.97
CA ARG A 167 -8.67 0.66 -15.12
C ARG A 167 -8.55 -0.82 -14.78
N TRP A 168 -7.47 -1.20 -14.11
CA TRP A 168 -7.29 -2.56 -13.63
C TRP A 168 -8.37 -2.95 -12.62
N LEU A 169 -8.65 -2.10 -11.62
CA LEU A 169 -9.67 -2.37 -10.63
C LEU A 169 -11.04 -2.59 -11.27
N ASN A 170 -11.44 -1.73 -12.22
CA ASN A 170 -12.71 -1.89 -12.93
C ASN A 170 -12.78 -3.19 -13.75
N ASN A 171 -11.65 -3.68 -14.26
CA ASN A 171 -11.59 -4.91 -15.06
C ASN A 171 -11.43 -6.17 -14.20
N ALA A 172 -10.73 -6.08 -13.09
CA ALA A 172 -10.44 -7.18 -12.16
C ALA A 172 -11.61 -7.46 -11.22
N VAL A 173 -12.53 -6.51 -11.11
CA VAL A 173 -13.81 -6.71 -10.46
C VAL A 173 -14.65 -7.65 -11.33
N VAL A 174 -14.52 -8.94 -11.07
CA VAL A 174 -15.51 -9.92 -11.52
C VAL A 174 -16.65 -9.84 -10.51
N LEU A 175 -17.81 -9.39 -10.98
CA LEU A 175 -19.04 -9.44 -10.23
C LEU A 175 -19.32 -10.90 -9.90
N ASP A 176 -19.44 -11.20 -8.61
CA ASP A 176 -19.85 -12.52 -8.14
C ASP A 176 -21.35 -12.68 -8.46
N THR A 177 -21.66 -13.18 -9.66
CA THR A 177 -23.03 -13.24 -10.19
C THR A 177 -23.96 -14.03 -9.27
N GLU A 178 -23.45 -15.09 -8.64
CA GLU A 178 -24.20 -15.92 -7.68
C GLU A 178 -24.64 -15.09 -6.46
N LYS A 179 -23.74 -14.30 -5.87
CA LYS A 179 -24.12 -13.40 -4.76
C LYS A 179 -25.07 -12.29 -5.17
N ILE A 180 -24.98 -11.81 -6.40
CA ILE A 180 -25.89 -10.79 -6.90
C ILE A 180 -27.30 -11.37 -7.02
N GLU A 181 -27.42 -12.59 -7.53
CA GLU A 181 -28.70 -13.32 -7.60
C GLU A 181 -29.29 -13.52 -6.19
N ASP A 182 -28.49 -13.93 -5.21
CA ASP A 182 -28.93 -14.06 -3.81
C ASP A 182 -29.42 -12.71 -3.23
N ILE A 183 -28.68 -11.62 -3.47
CA ILE A 183 -29.06 -10.29 -3.00
C ILE A 183 -30.38 -9.84 -3.65
N ILE A 184 -30.56 -10.11 -4.95
CA ILE A 184 -31.80 -9.80 -5.66
C ILE A 184 -32.96 -10.56 -5.01
N GLN A 185 -32.83 -11.86 -4.79
CA GLN A 185 -33.87 -12.68 -4.16
C GLN A 185 -34.21 -12.21 -2.74
N ILE A 186 -33.21 -11.93 -1.91
CA ILE A 186 -33.41 -11.40 -0.54
C ILE A 186 -34.13 -10.05 -0.60
N THR A 187 -33.77 -9.19 -1.56
CA THR A 187 -34.38 -7.87 -1.72
C THR A 187 -35.84 -8.00 -2.14
N GLU A 188 -36.15 -8.91 -3.07
CA GLU A 188 -37.52 -9.21 -3.50
C GLU A 188 -38.36 -9.81 -2.37
N GLN A 189 -37.79 -10.70 -1.55
CA GLN A 189 -38.48 -11.25 -0.39
C GLN A 189 -38.79 -10.17 0.66
N LYS A 190 -37.81 -9.33 1.01
CA LYS A 190 -38.03 -8.20 1.93
C LYS A 190 -39.06 -7.22 1.41
N LYS A 191 -39.09 -6.99 0.09
CA LYS A 191 -40.10 -6.14 -0.54
C LYS A 191 -41.50 -6.74 -0.36
N ARG A 192 -41.66 -8.04 -0.57
CA ARG A 192 -42.93 -8.76 -0.34
C ARG A 192 -43.37 -8.70 1.13
N GLU A 193 -42.46 -8.97 2.07
CA GLU A 193 -42.74 -8.87 3.51
C GLU A 193 -43.13 -7.45 3.93
N PHE A 194 -42.51 -6.43 3.31
CA PHE A 194 -42.84 -5.03 3.56
C PHE A 194 -44.23 -4.67 3.02
N GLU A 195 -44.57 -5.10 1.80
CA GLU A 195 -45.88 -4.86 1.19
C GLU A 195 -47.01 -5.55 1.98
N GLU A 196 -46.80 -6.78 2.45
CA GLU A 196 -47.75 -7.49 3.33
C GLU A 196 -47.88 -6.80 4.71
N GLY A 197 -46.79 -6.18 5.18
CA GLY A 197 -46.76 -5.40 6.41
C GLY A 197 -47.39 -4.01 6.32
N THR A 198 -47.68 -3.48 5.12
CA THR A 198 -48.37 -2.19 4.92
C THR A 198 -49.89 -2.33 4.79
N ASN A 199 -50.40 -3.51 4.43
CA ASN A 199 -51.83 -3.81 4.33
C ASN A 199 -52.39 -4.22 5.70
N VAL A 200 -52.26 -3.34 6.70
CA VAL A 200 -52.73 -3.61 8.06
C VAL A 200 -53.62 -2.50 8.54
N ILE A 201 -54.79 -2.90 9.01
CA ILE A 201 -55.81 -2.04 9.59
C ILE A 201 -55.94 -2.35 11.07
N TYR A 202 -56.36 -1.35 11.85
CA TYR A 202 -56.59 -1.49 13.28
C TYR A 202 -58.08 -1.44 13.58
N CYS A 203 -58.58 -2.38 14.38
CA CYS A 203 -59.98 -2.36 14.78
C CYS A 203 -60.26 -1.12 15.66
N PRO A 204 -61.19 -0.24 15.29
CA PRO A 204 -61.46 1.01 16.02
C PRO A 204 -62.14 0.77 17.37
N GLN A 205 -62.70 -0.42 17.60
CA GLN A 205 -63.41 -0.74 18.84
C GLN A 205 -62.51 -1.43 19.88
N CYS A 206 -61.55 -2.27 19.46
CA CYS A 206 -60.70 -3.03 20.39
C CYS A 206 -59.19 -2.81 20.20
N GLY A 207 -58.77 -2.06 19.20
CA GLY A 207 -57.36 -1.72 18.91
C GLY A 207 -56.52 -2.86 18.32
N GLU A 208 -57.12 -4.01 18.03
CA GLU A 208 -56.40 -5.19 17.53
C GLU A 208 -55.99 -5.01 16.05
N LYS A 209 -54.78 -5.47 15.71
CA LYS A 209 -54.20 -5.35 14.36
C LYS A 209 -54.65 -6.50 13.47
N TYR A 210 -55.13 -6.19 12.27
CA TYR A 210 -55.59 -7.17 11.27
C TYR A 210 -55.04 -6.85 9.89
N HIS A 211 -54.95 -7.87 9.02
CA HIS A 211 -54.67 -7.66 7.61
C HIS A 211 -55.84 -6.91 6.97
N GLU A 212 -55.58 -6.06 6.00
CA GLU A 212 -56.58 -5.24 5.33
C GLU A 212 -57.73 -6.10 4.80
N ASP A 213 -57.46 -7.28 4.22
CA ASP A 213 -58.49 -8.21 3.71
C ASP A 213 -59.42 -8.83 4.77
N THR A 214 -59.18 -8.59 6.06
CA THR A 214 -60.01 -9.15 7.13
C THR A 214 -61.36 -8.43 7.19
N GLU A 215 -62.45 -9.20 7.10
CA GLU A 215 -63.80 -8.63 7.03
C GLU A 215 -64.41 -8.33 8.40
N PHE A 216 -64.05 -9.11 9.43
CA PHE A 216 -64.60 -8.98 10.78
C PHE A 216 -63.50 -9.09 11.84
N CYS A 217 -63.68 -8.37 12.94
CA CYS A 217 -62.80 -8.47 14.10
C CYS A 217 -63.09 -9.75 14.88
N ASN A 218 -62.12 -10.67 14.96
CA ASN A 218 -62.26 -11.94 15.68
C ASN A 218 -62.39 -11.77 17.21
N LYS A 219 -62.03 -10.60 17.75
CA LYS A 219 -62.06 -10.32 19.19
C LYS A 219 -63.36 -9.66 19.65
N CYS A 220 -63.93 -8.75 18.86
CA CYS A 220 -65.09 -7.96 19.24
C CYS A 220 -66.28 -8.05 18.26
N GLY A 221 -66.15 -8.81 17.17
CA GLY A 221 -67.20 -9.06 16.18
C GLY A 221 -67.51 -7.89 15.24
N LYS A 222 -66.80 -6.76 15.32
CA LYS A 222 -67.08 -5.59 14.48
C LYS A 222 -66.71 -5.83 13.02
N ASN A 223 -67.57 -5.39 12.09
CA ASN A 223 -67.27 -5.37 10.66
C ASN A 223 -66.17 -4.34 10.38
N LEU A 224 -65.11 -4.79 9.69
CA LEU A 224 -63.93 -4.00 9.34
C LEU A 224 -63.97 -3.50 7.89
N ARG A 225 -64.91 -3.97 7.05
CA ARG A 225 -65.04 -3.52 5.65
C ARG A 225 -65.41 -2.04 5.55
N ASP A 226 -66.15 -1.52 6.52
CA ASP A 226 -66.63 -0.13 6.53
C ASP A 226 -65.51 0.91 6.73
N LEU A 227 -64.31 0.47 7.11
CA LEU A 227 -63.14 1.33 7.34
C LEU A 227 -62.26 1.53 6.08
N LYS A 228 -62.60 0.87 4.98
CA LYS A 228 -61.82 0.86 3.72
C LYS A 228 -62.28 1.89 2.68
N GLN A 229 -63.19 2.82 3.03
CA GLN A 229 -63.69 3.88 2.15
C GLN A 229 -62.83 5.14 2.27
#